data_AF-A0A1G5RUK3-F1
#
_entry.id   AF-A0A1G5RUK3-F1
#
_cell.length_a   1.000
_cell.length_b   1.000
_cell.length_c   1.000
_cell.angle_alpha   90.00
_cell.angle_beta   90.00
_cell.angle_gamma   90.00
#
_symmetry.space_group_name_H-M   'P 1'
#
loop_
_entity.id
_entity.type
_entity.pdbx_description
1 polymer ?
#
loop_
_entity_poly.entity_id
_entity_poly.type
_entity_poly.pdbx_seq_one_letter_code
_entity_poly.pdbx_strand_id
1 'polypeptide(L)'
;MWFYVLLALFVTMIVGYLIETLKVIRATHDIKMINYEIYGILASLMRDVDHVDLFFIHQLRDSLKVQLTEVYGVDEFQVYKLSENKLRLAYRKGQAVQRIDLFLEDHKWSFKDVEFEYSENPFEEVRLQ
;
A
#
# COMPACT_ATOMS: atom_id res chain seq x y z
N MET A 1 -6.67 16.80 -46.06
CA MET A 1 -7.62 17.03 -44.96
C MET A 1 -7.67 15.84 -43.99
N TRP A 2 -7.97 14.62 -44.47
CA TRP A 2 -7.98 13.40 -43.65
C TRP A 2 -6.67 13.07 -42.92
N PHE A 3 -5.52 13.37 -43.53
CA PHE A 3 -4.21 13.19 -42.89
C PHE A 3 -4.08 13.96 -41.57
N TYR A 4 -4.56 15.22 -41.52
CA TYR A 4 -4.50 16.03 -40.30
C TYR A 4 -5.46 15.53 -39.22
N VAL A 5 -6.59 14.93 -39.62
CA VAL A 5 -7.54 14.30 -38.69
C VAL A 5 -6.93 13.04 -38.07
N LEU A 6 -6.31 12.18 -38.89
CA LEU A 6 -5.62 10.98 -38.40
C LEU A 6 -4.42 11.34 -37.51
N LEU A 7 -3.66 12.36 -37.88
CA LEU A 7 -2.55 12.86 -37.08
C LEU A 7 -3.02 13.39 -35.73
N ALA A 8 -4.12 14.15 -35.69
CA ALA A 8 -4.70 14.65 -34.45
C ALA A 8 -5.13 13.50 -33.53
N LEU A 9 -5.84 12.49 -34.06
CA LEU A 9 -6.24 11.30 -33.29
C LEU A 9 -5.04 10.54 -32.71
N PHE A 10 -4.00 10.34 -33.53
CA PHE A 10 -2.78 9.67 -33.11
C PHE A 10 -2.05 10.43 -31.99
N VAL A 11 -1.94 11.75 -32.13
CA VAL A 11 -1.33 12.62 -31.10
C VAL A 11 -2.15 12.58 -29.81
N THR A 12 -3.48 12.66 -29.89
CA THR A 12 -4.34 12.57 -28.69
C THR A 12 -4.18 11.22 -27.99
N MET A 13 -4.05 10.12 -28.75
CA MET A 13 -3.83 8.79 -28.20
C MET A 13 -2.47 8.69 -27.47
N ILE A 14 -1.40 9.22 -28.06
CA ILE A 14 -0.07 9.27 -27.42
C ILE A 14 -0.07 10.14 -26.16
N VAL A 15 -0.71 11.31 -26.21
CA VAL A 15 -0.79 12.21 -25.06
C VAL A 15 -1.60 11.56 -23.93
N GLY A 16 -2.71 10.89 -24.24
CA GLY A 16 -3.48 10.12 -23.27
C GLY A 16 -2.65 9.04 -22.59
N TYR A 17 -1.93 8.25 -23.39
CA TYR A 17 -1.03 7.20 -22.89
C TYR A 17 0.10 7.76 -22.00
N LEU A 18 0.71 8.87 -22.39
CA LEU A 18 1.75 9.53 -21.59
C LEU A 18 1.20 10.04 -20.24
N ILE A 19 -0.01 10.60 -20.23
CA ILE A 19 -0.66 11.08 -19.01
C ILE A 19 -0.96 9.91 -18.06
N GLU A 20 -1.51 8.80 -18.56
CA GLU A 20 -1.74 7.60 -17.76
C GLU A 20 -0.44 7.02 -17.21
N THR A 21 0.59 6.91 -18.05
CA THR A 21 1.91 6.40 -17.64
C THR A 21 2.53 7.29 -16.55
N LEU A 22 2.44 8.61 -16.68
CA LEU A 22 2.95 9.55 -15.67
C LEU A 22 2.20 9.46 -14.34
N LYS A 23 0.86 9.25 -14.37
CA LYS A 23 0.06 9.02 -13.17
C LYS A 23 0.50 7.75 -12.44
N VAL A 24 0.73 6.67 -13.20
CA VAL A 24 1.23 5.39 -12.67
C VAL A 24 2.59 5.56 -12.01
N ILE A 25 3.56 6.16 -12.71
CA ILE A 25 4.92 6.36 -12.19
C ILE A 25 4.89 7.18 -10.89
N ARG A 26 4.10 8.26 -10.84
CA ARG A 26 3.97 9.08 -9.62
C ARG A 26 3.36 8.29 -8.46
N ALA A 27 2.29 7.53 -8.71
CA ALA A 27 1.67 6.68 -7.69
C ALA A 27 2.64 5.64 -7.13
N THR A 28 3.45 5.00 -7.99
CA THR A 28 4.48 4.04 -7.54
C THR A 28 5.60 4.71 -6.74
N HIS A 29 6.02 5.92 -7.13
CA HIS A 29 7.05 6.66 -6.39
C HIS A 29 6.56 7.07 -4.99
N ASP A 30 5.35 7.60 -4.91
CA ASP A 30 4.74 8.00 -3.64
C ASP A 30 4.58 6.79 -2.69
N ILE A 31 4.18 5.63 -3.21
CA ILE A 31 4.05 4.41 -2.38
C ILE A 31 5.41 3.92 -1.89
N LYS A 32 6.47 4.01 -2.69
CA LYS A 32 7.83 3.65 -2.22
C LYS A 32 8.28 4.54 -1.06
N MET A 33 7.99 5.84 -1.13
CA MET A 33 8.29 6.78 -0.04
C MET A 33 7.46 6.45 1.21
N ILE A 34 6.16 6.20 1.04
CA ILE A 34 5.27 5.79 2.12
C ILE A 34 5.74 4.47 2.77
N ASN A 35 6.12 3.47 1.99
CA ASN A 35 6.66 2.20 2.50
C ASN A 35 7.87 2.40 3.39
N TYR A 36 8.83 3.22 2.96
CA TYR A 36 10.04 3.48 3.74
C TYR A 36 9.72 4.06 5.12
N GLU A 37 8.78 5.01 5.18
CA GLU A 37 8.34 5.64 6.42
C GLU A 37 7.54 4.68 7.31
N ILE A 38 6.62 3.92 6.69
CA ILE A 38 5.87 2.85 7.35
C ILE A 38 6.81 1.83 7.98
N TYR A 39 7.88 1.42 7.30
CA TYR A 39 8.86 0.50 7.85
C TYR A 39 9.56 1.03 9.09
N GLY A 40 9.91 2.32 9.12
CA GLY A 40 10.46 2.97 10.31
C GLY A 40 9.49 2.93 11.49
N ILE A 41 8.22 3.26 11.24
CA ILE A 41 7.16 3.27 12.26
C ILE A 41 6.91 1.86 12.79
N LEU A 42 6.77 0.88 11.90
CA LEU A 42 6.56 -0.51 12.26
C LEU A 42 7.74 -1.05 13.06
N ALA A 43 8.98 -0.83 12.60
CA ALA A 43 10.17 -1.25 13.32
C ALA A 43 10.26 -0.62 14.72
N SER A 44 9.83 0.64 14.88
CA SER A 44 9.80 1.30 16.19
C SER A 44 8.72 0.73 17.10
N LEU A 45 7.51 0.50 16.58
CA LEU A 45 6.37 -0.01 17.36
C LEU A 45 6.53 -1.48 17.74
N MET A 46 7.24 -2.24 16.91
CA MET A 46 7.41 -3.68 17.06
C MET A 46 8.67 -4.08 17.83
N ARG A 47 9.55 -3.13 18.15
CA ARG A 47 10.85 -3.40 18.79
C ARG A 47 10.75 -4.13 20.13
N ASP A 48 9.73 -3.81 20.91
CA ASP A 48 9.53 -4.31 22.27
C ASP A 48 8.29 -5.22 22.39
N VAL A 49 7.79 -5.71 21.25
CA VAL A 49 6.54 -6.48 21.18
C VAL A 49 6.85 -7.92 20.83
N ASP A 50 6.80 -8.76 21.86
CA ASP A 50 7.06 -10.20 21.74
C ASP A 50 5.81 -11.02 21.38
N HIS A 51 4.61 -10.44 21.45
CA HIS A 51 3.34 -11.15 21.17
C HIS A 51 2.34 -10.24 20.45
N VAL A 52 1.61 -10.82 19.48
CA VAL A 52 0.55 -10.13 18.73
C VAL A 52 -0.80 -10.37 19.39
N ASP A 53 -1.20 -9.45 20.27
CA ASP A 53 -2.53 -9.44 20.86
C ASP A 53 -3.46 -8.43 20.15
N LEU A 54 -4.74 -8.45 20.55
CA LEU A 54 -5.76 -7.59 19.98
C LEU A 54 -5.52 -6.11 20.32
N PHE A 55 -4.91 -5.85 21.49
CA PHE A 55 -4.56 -4.51 21.95
C PHE A 55 -3.44 -3.89 21.09
N PHE A 56 -2.40 -4.67 20.80
CA PHE A 56 -1.32 -4.28 19.91
C PHE A 56 -1.84 -3.96 18.50
N ILE A 57 -2.74 -4.78 17.96
CA ILE A 57 -3.37 -4.51 16.65
C ILE A 57 -4.12 -3.18 16.67
N HIS A 58 -4.85 -2.88 17.74
CA HIS A 58 -5.54 -1.61 17.89
C HIS A 58 -4.56 -0.43 17.98
N GLN A 59 -3.52 -0.53 18.80
CA GLN A 59 -2.50 0.52 18.94
C GLN A 59 -1.75 0.75 17.62
N LEU A 60 -1.42 -0.32 16.91
CA LEU A 60 -0.80 -0.25 15.60
C LEU A 60 -1.71 0.45 14.58
N ARG A 61 -2.99 0.05 14.52
CA ARG A 61 -3.97 0.66 13.62
C ARG A 61 -4.15 2.14 13.91
N ASP A 62 -4.25 2.54 15.17
CA ASP A 62 -4.46 3.94 15.55
C ASP A 62 -3.22 4.79 15.25
N SER A 63 -2.02 4.24 15.48
CA SER A 63 -0.75 4.88 15.12
C SER A 63 -0.59 5.05 13.60
N LEU A 64 -0.96 4.02 12.84
CA LEU A 64 -0.91 4.06 11.38
C LEU A 64 -2.02 4.93 10.78
N LYS A 65 -3.18 5.07 11.41
CA LYS A 65 -4.28 5.89 10.91
C LYS A 65 -3.87 7.34 10.69
N VAL A 66 -3.22 7.94 11.69
CA VAL A 66 -2.76 9.33 11.63
C VAL A 66 -1.72 9.49 10.52
N GLN A 67 -0.73 8.61 10.49
CA GLN A 67 0.34 8.63 9.49
C GLN A 67 -0.21 8.44 8.07
N LEU A 68 -0.94 7.35 7.82
CA LEU A 68 -1.38 6.98 6.48
C LEU A 68 -2.45 7.91 5.94
N THR A 69 -3.50 8.16 6.72
CA THR A 69 -4.64 8.94 6.24
C THR A 69 -4.38 10.44 6.31
N GLU A 70 -3.83 10.96 7.41
CA GLU A 70 -3.70 12.41 7.60
C GLU A 70 -2.41 12.99 6.99
N VAL A 71 -1.29 12.27 7.05
CA VAL A 71 0.00 12.75 6.51
C VAL A 71 0.19 12.34 5.05
N TYR A 72 -0.02 11.07 4.73
CA TYR A 72 0.30 10.53 3.41
C TYR A 72 -0.87 10.49 2.41
N GLY A 73 -2.08 10.82 2.87
CA GLY A 73 -3.29 10.87 2.03
C GLY A 73 -3.64 9.52 1.42
N VAL A 74 -3.46 8.44 2.19
CA VAL A 74 -3.91 7.08 1.84
C VAL A 74 -5.44 7.03 1.91
N ASP A 75 -6.08 6.50 0.86
CA ASP A 75 -7.54 6.46 0.74
C ASP A 75 -8.15 5.44 1.71
N GLU A 76 -7.53 4.26 1.80
CA GLU A 76 -8.00 3.16 2.64
C GLU A 76 -6.82 2.33 3.15
N PHE A 77 -6.88 1.88 4.40
CA PHE A 77 -5.92 0.92 4.94
C PHE A 77 -6.59 -0.04 5.92
N GLN A 78 -6.07 -1.27 6.00
CA GLN A 78 -6.53 -2.32 6.89
C GLN A 78 -5.34 -3.10 7.46
N VAL A 79 -5.44 -3.47 8.73
CA VAL A 79 -4.47 -4.33 9.43
C VAL A 79 -5.17 -5.64 9.77
N TYR A 80 -4.58 -6.75 9.34
CA TYR A 80 -5.11 -8.09 9.53
C TYR A 80 -4.16 -8.93 10.37
N LYS A 81 -4.72 -9.79 11.22
CA LYS A 81 -3.98 -10.87 11.88
C LYS A 81 -4.11 -12.13 11.05
N LEU A 82 -2.98 -12.65 10.54
CA LEU A 82 -2.93 -13.87 9.75
C LEU A 82 -2.60 -15.09 10.62
N SER A 83 -1.78 -14.90 11.67
CA SER A 83 -1.47 -15.92 12.67
C SER A 83 -1.02 -15.25 13.98
N GLU A 84 -0.66 -16.02 15.00
CA GLU A 84 -0.10 -15.48 16.25
C GLU A 84 1.18 -14.65 16.03
N ASN A 85 1.96 -14.99 15.01
CA ASN A 85 3.24 -14.33 14.71
C ASN A 85 3.23 -13.65 13.35
N LYS A 86 2.05 -13.44 12.74
CA LYS A 86 1.94 -12.86 11.41
C LYS A 86 0.83 -11.82 11.33
N LEU A 87 1.18 -10.62 10.91
CA LEU A 87 0.27 -9.53 10.58
C LEU A 87 0.37 -9.17 9.10
N ARG A 88 -0.67 -8.53 8.56
CA ARG A 88 -0.67 -7.95 7.22
C ARG A 88 -1.22 -6.55 7.27
N LEU A 89 -0.46 -5.59 6.77
CA LEU A 89 -0.91 -4.23 6.51
C LEU A 89 -1.20 -4.11 5.01
N ALA A 90 -2.45 -3.78 4.66
CA ALA A 90 -2.82 -3.45 3.30
C ALA A 90 -3.28 -2.00 3.25
N TYR A 91 -2.82 -1.24 2.25
CA TYR A 91 -3.27 0.13 2.07
C TYR A 91 -3.34 0.52 0.59
N ARG A 92 -4.18 1.50 0.28
CA ARG A 92 -4.50 1.94 -1.08
C ARG A 92 -4.29 3.44 -1.23
N LYS A 93 -3.62 3.85 -2.31
CA LYS A 93 -3.51 5.24 -2.74
C LYS A 93 -3.79 5.34 -4.24
N GLY A 94 -4.92 5.93 -4.59
CA GLY A 94 -5.46 5.98 -5.94
C GLY A 94 -5.74 4.59 -6.51
N GLN A 95 -5.03 4.24 -7.58
CA GLN A 95 -5.15 2.94 -8.25
C GLN A 95 -4.14 1.90 -7.74
N ALA A 96 -3.22 2.29 -6.87
CA ALA A 96 -2.16 1.42 -6.42
C ALA A 96 -2.42 0.92 -5.00
N VAL A 97 -2.23 -0.38 -4.83
CA VAL A 97 -2.44 -1.12 -3.58
C VAL A 97 -1.10 -1.68 -3.15
N GLN A 98 -0.80 -1.53 -1.88
CA GLN A 98 0.36 -2.11 -1.25
C GLN A 98 -0.05 -3.07 -0.15
N ARG A 99 0.60 -4.24 -0.11
CA ARG A 99 0.45 -5.21 0.97
C ARG A 99 1.83 -5.48 1.59
N ILE A 100 1.92 -5.34 2.90
CA ILE A 100 3.12 -5.59 3.70
C ILE A 100 2.79 -6.72 4.69
N ASP A 101 3.46 -7.85 4.53
CA ASP A 101 3.41 -8.93 5.50
C ASP A 101 4.48 -8.72 6.58
N LEU A 102 4.06 -8.87 7.82
CA LEU A 102 4.82 -8.67 9.04
C LEU A 102 4.94 -10.02 9.73
N PHE A 103 6.16 -10.49 9.98
CA PHE A 103 6.42 -11.78 10.59
C PHE A 103 7.27 -11.63 11.83
N LEU A 104 6.94 -12.34 12.89
CA LEU A 104 7.73 -12.45 14.10
C LEU A 104 8.45 -13.81 14.08
N GLU A 105 9.77 -13.79 13.81
CA GLU A 105 10.64 -14.96 13.84
C GLU A 105 11.76 -14.72 14.86
N ASP A 106 12.01 -15.66 15.77
CA ASP A 106 13.07 -15.57 16.78
C ASP A 106 13.08 -14.25 17.58
N HIS A 107 11.91 -13.76 17.99
CA HIS A 107 11.71 -12.47 18.68
C HIS A 107 12.19 -11.25 17.87
N LYS A 108 12.29 -11.39 16.54
CA LYS A 108 12.61 -10.31 15.62
C LYS A 108 11.54 -10.18 14.55
N TRP A 109 11.10 -8.95 14.34
CA TRP A 109 10.14 -8.63 13.30
C TRP A 109 10.83 -8.51 11.95
N SER A 110 10.33 -9.25 10.97
CA SER A 110 10.74 -9.23 9.58
C SER A 110 9.59 -8.70 8.71
N PHE A 111 9.96 -7.90 7.71
CA PHE A 111 9.03 -7.27 6.79
C PHE A 111 9.19 -7.86 5.39
N LYS A 112 8.07 -8.21 4.75
CA LYS A 112 8.06 -8.64 3.36
C LYS A 112 7.01 -7.86 2.58
N ASP A 113 7.45 -7.12 1.57
CA ASP A 113 6.56 -6.57 0.57
C ASP A 113 5.93 -7.72 -0.22
N VAL A 114 4.60 -7.80 -0.18
CA VAL A 114 3.83 -8.77 -0.96
C VAL A 114 3.13 -8.02 -2.08
N GLU A 115 3.94 -7.64 -3.07
CA GLU A 115 3.57 -7.12 -4.40
C GLU A 115 2.66 -5.87 -4.48
N PHE A 116 2.95 -5.07 -5.51
CA PHE A 116 2.05 -4.04 -6.04
C PHE A 116 1.02 -4.74 -6.92
N GLU A 117 -0.22 -4.85 -6.46
CA GLU A 117 -1.32 -5.35 -7.29
C GLU A 117 -2.24 -4.21 -7.72
N TYR A 118 -2.50 -4.11 -9.02
CA TYR A 118 -3.64 -3.37 -9.54
C TYR A 118 -4.89 -4.24 -9.36
N SER A 119 -5.61 -4.05 -8.26
CA SER A 119 -6.88 -4.75 -7.99
C SER A 119 -8.02 -3.75 -7.89
N GLU A 120 -9.15 -4.06 -8.55
CA GLU A 120 -10.39 -3.28 -8.44
C GLU A 120 -11.00 -3.38 -7.03
N ASN A 121 -10.70 -4.46 -6.28
CA ASN A 121 -11.18 -4.65 -4.91
C ASN A 121 -10.17 -5.43 -4.03
N PRO A 122 -9.06 -4.79 -3.59
CA PRO A 122 -7.94 -5.46 -2.91
C PRO A 122 -8.25 -5.95 -1.50
N PHE A 123 -9.40 -5.60 -0.94
CA PHE A 123 -9.83 -5.92 0.42
C PHE A 123 -10.88 -7.06 0.46
N GLU A 124 -11.33 -7.56 -0.69
CA GLU A 124 -12.43 -8.53 -0.78
C GLU A 124 -11.96 -9.98 -0.48
N GLU A 125 -10.71 -10.33 -0.79
CA GLU A 125 -10.15 -11.66 -0.52
C GLU A 125 -10.00 -11.98 0.98
N VAL A 126 -10.02 -10.98 1.87
CA VAL A 126 -9.79 -11.19 3.32
C VAL A 126 -11.09 -11.44 4.09
N ARG A 127 -12.27 -11.33 3.46
CA ARG A 127 -13.56 -11.63 4.13
C ARG A 127 -13.96 -13.11 4.11
N LEU A 128 -13.23 -13.98 3.39
CA LEU A 128 -13.63 -15.36 3.14
C LEU A 128 -12.71 -16.43 3.80
N GLN A 129 -11.79 -16.03 4.67
CA GLN A 129 -11.00 -16.96 5.52
C GLN A 129 -11.35 -16.75 6.99
#